data_AF-A0A7U3VPY9-F1
#
_entry.id   AF-A0A7U3VPY9-F1
#
_cell.length_a   1.000
_cell.length_b   1.000
_cell.length_c   1.000
_cell.angle_alpha   90.00
_cell.angle_beta   90.00
_cell.angle_gamma   90.00
#
_symmetry.space_group_name_H-M   'P 1'
#
loop_
_entity.id
_entity.type
_entity.pdbx_description
1 polymer ?
#
loop_
_entity_poly.entity_id
_entity_poly.type
_entity_poly.pdbx_seq_one_letter_code
_entity_poly.pdbx_strand_id
1 'polypeptide(L)'
;MSTNTRHAHKVSITSDGPTKASVVVDGVDLAAGLTGLTLTMGVGQIPQLTLDVQMIDVTEIHDIDAQVLIPDTARNVLTTLGWTPPHDSEVSTR
;
A
#
# COMPACT_ATOMS: atom_id res chain seq x y z
N MET A 1 5.34 7.46 23.68
CA MET A 1 6.64 7.94 23.18
C MET A 1 7.30 6.79 22.44
N SER A 2 7.33 6.83 21.12
CA SER A 2 8.01 5.79 20.32
C SER A 2 9.51 6.11 20.28
N THR A 3 10.35 5.20 20.75
CA THR A 3 11.81 5.29 20.66
C THR A 3 12.25 4.88 19.24
N ASN A 4 12.74 5.84 18.45
CA ASN A 4 13.34 5.55 17.14
C ASN A 4 14.81 5.17 17.32
N THR A 5 15.11 3.88 17.24
CA THR A 5 16.50 3.38 17.22
C THR A 5 17.09 3.59 15.82
N ARG A 6 18.30 4.18 15.75
CA ARG A 6 18.99 4.46 14.48
C ARG A 6 20.00 3.35 14.18
N HIS A 7 19.88 2.75 13.01
CA HIS A 7 20.78 1.72 12.52
C HIS A 7 21.32 2.14 11.15
N ALA A 8 22.57 1.77 10.85
CA ALA A 8 23.17 1.98 9.54
C ALA A 8 22.74 0.84 8.60
N HIS A 9 22.14 1.19 7.47
CA HIS A 9 21.63 0.25 6.47
C HIS A 9 22.17 0.62 5.10
N LYS A 10 22.28 -0.37 4.19
CA LYS A 10 22.58 -0.09 2.79
C LYS A 10 21.28 0.23 2.07
N VAL A 11 21.21 1.41 1.47
CA VAL A 11 19.99 1.90 0.81
C VAL A 11 20.25 2.17 -0.66
N SER A 12 19.28 1.86 -1.52
CA SER A 12 19.25 2.28 -2.92
C SER A 12 17.85 2.77 -3.27
N ILE A 13 17.76 3.97 -3.83
CA ILE A 13 16.50 4.61 -4.23
C ILE A 13 16.58 4.87 -5.73
N THR A 14 15.61 4.36 -6.48
CA THR A 14 15.49 4.62 -7.91
C THR A 14 14.05 5.00 -8.23
N SER A 15 13.86 5.98 -9.10
CA SER A 15 12.55 6.35 -9.63
C SER A 15 12.65 6.47 -11.15
N ASP A 16 11.68 5.87 -11.83
CA ASP A 16 11.49 5.86 -13.27
C ASP A 16 10.08 6.40 -13.57
N GLY A 17 9.86 7.64 -13.16
CA GLY A 17 8.56 8.32 -13.25
C GLY A 17 7.66 8.13 -12.01
N PRO A 18 6.44 8.69 -12.06
CA PRO A 18 5.56 8.82 -10.90
C PRO A 18 4.95 7.49 -10.44
N THR A 19 4.95 6.47 -11.29
CA THR A 19 4.29 5.18 -11.04
C THR A 19 5.28 4.05 -10.79
N LYS A 20 6.58 4.30 -10.95
CA LYS A 20 7.62 3.27 -10.86
C LYS A 20 8.77 3.79 -10.01
N ALA A 21 8.81 3.32 -8.78
CA ALA A 21 9.88 3.57 -7.85
C ALA A 21 10.28 2.27 -7.16
N SER A 22 11.54 2.18 -6.75
CA SER A 22 12.08 1.08 -5.96
C SER A 22 12.89 1.68 -4.81
N VAL A 23 12.67 1.15 -3.62
CA VAL A 23 13.35 1.57 -2.39
C VAL A 23 13.87 0.32 -1.72
N VAL A 24 15.14 0.03 -1.97
CA VAL A 24 15.80 -1.18 -1.49
C VAL A 24 16.58 -0.86 -0.22
N VAL A 25 16.24 -1.54 0.88
CA VAL A 25 16.96 -1.48 2.15
C VAL A 25 17.49 -2.88 2.46
N ASP A 26 18.81 -3.01 2.60
CA ASP A 26 19.50 -4.28 2.86
C ASP A 26 19.11 -5.42 1.90
N GLY A 27 18.72 -5.08 0.67
CA GLY A 27 18.36 -6.04 -0.38
C GLY A 27 16.87 -6.36 -0.50
N VAL A 28 16.01 -5.81 0.36
CA VAL A 28 14.55 -5.96 0.27
C VAL A 28 13.94 -4.68 -0.32
N ASP A 29 13.10 -4.82 -1.36
CA ASP A 29 12.37 -3.68 -1.93
C ASP A 29 11.09 -3.41 -1.14
N LEU A 30 10.95 -2.17 -0.67
CA LEU A 30 9.86 -1.73 0.21
C LEU A 30 8.89 -0.79 -0.52
N ALA A 31 9.11 -0.46 -1.79
CA ALA A 31 8.35 0.58 -2.49
C ALA A 31 6.82 0.39 -2.44
N ALA A 32 6.34 -0.86 -2.46
CA ALA A 32 4.91 -1.18 -2.42
C ALA A 32 4.22 -0.80 -1.09
N GLY A 33 4.97 -0.75 0.03
CA GLY A 33 4.44 -0.41 1.35
C GLY A 33 4.68 1.05 1.76
N LEU A 34 5.29 1.86 0.90
CA LEU A 34 5.66 3.24 1.22
C LEU A 34 4.62 4.23 0.68
N THR A 35 4.13 5.08 1.56
CA THR A 35 3.41 6.31 1.18
C THR A 35 4.34 7.48 0.90
N GLY A 36 5.55 7.44 1.47
CA GLY A 36 6.49 8.54 1.36
C GLY A 36 7.87 8.18 1.89
N LEU A 37 8.83 9.05 1.57
CA LEU A 37 10.17 9.01 2.13
C LEU A 37 10.73 10.43 2.21
N THR A 38 11.64 10.64 3.17
CA THR A 38 12.40 11.87 3.32
C THR A 38 13.88 11.53 3.48
N LEU A 39 14.72 12.02 2.58
CA LEU A 39 16.18 11.91 2.66
C LEU A 39 16.79 13.24 3.08
N THR A 40 17.46 13.27 4.24
CA THR A 40 18.20 14.44 4.73
C THR A 40 19.70 14.20 4.58
N MET A 41 20.38 15.11 3.90
CA MET A 41 21.82 15.07 3.67
C MET A 41 22.47 16.37 4.14
N GLY A 42 23.67 16.25 4.72
CA GLY A 42 24.49 17.39 5.13
C GLY A 42 25.96 17.07 4.91
N VAL A 43 26.77 18.09 4.63
CA VAL A 43 28.22 17.93 4.45
C VAL A 43 28.83 17.37 5.73
N GLY A 44 29.58 16.28 5.62
CA GLY A 44 30.23 15.63 6.76
C GLY A 44 29.27 14.90 7.71
N GLN A 45 28.02 14.68 7.31
CA GLN A 45 27.03 13.94 8.09
C GLN A 45 26.66 12.65 7.36
N ILE A 46 26.30 11.63 8.12
CA ILE A 46 25.71 10.41 7.56
C ILE A 46 24.29 10.77 7.08
N PRO A 47 23.93 10.47 5.82
CA PRO A 47 22.58 10.69 5.32
C PRO A 47 21.54 10.00 6.20
N GLN A 48 20.47 10.71 6.55
CA GLN A 48 19.34 10.14 7.27
C GLN A 48 18.18 9.93 6.32
N LEU A 49 17.75 8.68 6.20
CA LEU A 49 16.52 8.31 5.50
C LEU A 49 15.41 8.05 6.51
N THR A 50 14.28 8.72 6.33
CA THR A 50 13.02 8.43 7.03
C THR A 50 12.05 7.86 6.00
N LEU A 51 11.38 6.77 6.35
CA LEU A 51 10.41 6.09 5.50
C LEU A 51 9.03 6.21 6.12
N ASP A 52 8.08 6.75 5.36
CA ASP A 52 6.68 6.81 5.73
C ASP A 52 6.00 5.59 5.13
N VAL A 53 5.98 4.52 5.90
CA VAL A 53 5.26 3.29 5.55
C VAL A 53 3.77 3.50 5.74
N GLN A 54 3.00 3.26 4.68
CA GLN A 54 1.61 2.93 4.87
C GLN A 54 1.61 1.51 5.38
N MET A 55 1.42 1.34 6.69
CA MET A 55 0.86 0.09 7.17
C MET A 55 -0.57 0.03 6.65
N ILE A 56 -0.72 -0.32 5.37
CA ILE A 56 -1.89 -1.06 4.96
C ILE A 56 -1.63 -2.43 5.57
N ASP A 57 -2.24 -2.68 6.72
CA ASP A 57 -2.33 -4.03 7.25
C ASP A 57 -3.27 -4.83 6.35
N VAL A 58 -2.86 -5.08 5.11
CA VAL A 58 -3.48 -5.99 4.14
C VAL A 58 -2.37 -6.49 3.22
N THR A 59 -1.94 -7.72 3.43
CA THR A 59 -0.68 -8.27 2.91
C THR A 59 -0.69 -8.66 1.42
N GLU A 60 -1.59 -8.15 0.60
CA GLU A 60 -1.99 -8.70 -0.71
C GLU A 60 -3.06 -9.80 -0.63
N ILE A 61 -3.95 -9.78 -1.62
CA ILE A 61 -5.26 -10.41 -1.58
C ILE A 61 -5.63 -10.65 -3.06
N HIS A 62 -5.41 -11.88 -3.51
CA HIS A 62 -5.81 -12.42 -4.80
C HIS A 62 -6.49 -13.75 -4.47
N ASP A 63 -7.67 -14.03 -5.05
CA ASP A 63 -8.62 -15.00 -4.49
C ASP A 63 -9.08 -14.60 -3.08
N ILE A 64 -9.96 -13.61 -3.02
CA ILE A 64 -10.33 -12.93 -1.80
C ILE A 64 -11.83 -12.81 -1.68
N ASP A 65 -12.32 -13.16 -0.51
CA ASP A 65 -13.68 -12.85 -0.10
C ASP A 65 -13.72 -11.41 0.43
N ALA A 66 -14.37 -10.52 -0.32
CA ALA A 66 -14.58 -9.13 0.05
C ALA A 66 -16.08 -8.79 0.05
N GLN A 67 -16.54 -8.01 1.04
CA GLN A 67 -17.89 -7.42 1.01
C GLN A 67 -17.91 -6.21 0.09
N VAL A 68 -18.70 -6.30 -0.97
CA VAL A 68 -18.84 -5.25 -1.98
C VAL A 68 -20.18 -4.55 -1.77
N LEU A 69 -20.17 -3.30 -1.33
CA LEU A 69 -21.38 -2.49 -1.26
C LEU A 69 -21.73 -2.00 -2.67
N ILE A 70 -22.81 -2.53 -3.24
CA ILE A 70 -23.28 -2.17 -4.58
C ILE A 70 -24.62 -1.42 -4.45
N PRO A 71 -24.71 -0.14 -4.85
CA PRO A 71 -25.98 0.59 -4.89
C PRO A 71 -27.00 -0.07 -5.85
N ASP A 72 -28.29 -0.02 -5.54
CA ASP A 72 -29.34 -0.68 -6.34
C ASP A 72 -29.36 -0.26 -7.82
N THR A 73 -29.09 1.02 -8.10
CA THR A 73 -28.97 1.53 -9.47
C THR A 73 -27.82 0.87 -10.23
N ALA A 74 -26.71 0.58 -9.55
CA ALA A 74 -25.55 -0.10 -10.13
C ALA A 74 -25.81 -1.60 -10.30
N ARG A 75 -26.48 -2.24 -9.32
CA ARG A 75 -26.89 -3.65 -9.40
C ARG A 75 -27.71 -3.91 -10.67
N ASN A 76 -28.67 -3.04 -10.98
CA ASN A 76 -29.55 -3.19 -12.16
C ASN A 76 -28.80 -3.07 -13.49
N VAL A 77 -27.83 -2.16 -13.56
CA VAL A 77 -26.99 -2.01 -14.74
C VAL A 77 -26.11 -3.25 -14.91
N LEU A 78 -25.47 -3.72 -13.82
CA LEU A 78 -24.61 -4.89 -13.85
C LEU A 78 -25.39 -6.15 -14.29
N THR A 79 -26.61 -6.35 -13.80
CA THR A 79 -27.47 -7.45 -14.24
C THR A 79 -27.85 -7.37 -15.71
N THR A 80 -28.08 -6.16 -16.24
CA THR A 80 -28.39 -5.96 -17.67
C THR A 80 -27.19 -6.31 -18.56
N LEU A 81 -25.98 -6.12 -18.03
CA LEU A 81 -24.72 -6.43 -18.72
C LEU A 81 -24.30 -7.90 -18.58
N GLY A 82 -25.13 -8.74 -17.96
CA GLY A 82 -24.85 -10.18 -17.82
C GLY A 82 -24.00 -10.54 -16.60
N TRP A 83 -23.68 -9.59 -15.73
CA TRP A 83 -23.14 -9.91 -14.41
C TRP A 83 -24.26 -10.49 -13.54
N THR A 84 -24.07 -11.73 -13.08
CA THR A 84 -25.03 -12.36 -12.17
C THR A 84 -24.58 -12.12 -10.73
N PRO A 85 -25.35 -11.35 -9.92
CA PRO A 85 -25.03 -11.16 -8.52
C PRO A 85 -25.04 -12.51 -7.79
N PRO A 86 -24.10 -12.76 -6.87
CA PRO A 86 -24.18 -13.92 -5.99
C PRO A 86 -25.47 -13.85 -5.13
N HIS A 87 -26.08 -15.01 -4.79
CA HIS A 87 -27.34 -15.07 -4.02
C HIS A 87 -27.20 -14.39 -2.64
N ASP A 88 -27.95 -13.30 -2.41
CA ASP A 88 -27.91 -12.49 -1.18
C ASP A 88 -28.31 -13.28 0.09
N SER A 89 -27.53 -13.19 1.17
CA SER A 89 -28.03 -13.05 2.56
C SER A 89 -26.93 -12.57 3.51
N GLU A 90 -26.27 -11.42 3.29
CA GLU A 90 -25.01 -11.14 4.01
C GLU A 90 -24.85 -9.71 4.60
N VAL A 91 -24.87 -9.68 5.95
CA VAL A 91 -24.03 -9.02 7.00
C VAL A 91 -23.33 -7.68 6.61
N SER A 92 -23.32 -6.56 7.37
CA SER A 92 -23.26 -6.38 8.84
C SER A 92 -23.41 -4.91 9.26
N THR A 93 -23.96 -4.61 10.45
CA THR A 93 -23.81 -3.29 11.11
C THR A 93 -23.21 -3.44 12.49
N ARG A 94 -22.15 -2.66 12.68
CA ARG A 94 -21.33 -2.49 13.88
C ARG A 94 -22.13 -1.94 15.07
#